data_AF-K2B1R7-F1
#
_entry.id   AF-K2B1R7-F1
#
_cell.length_a   1.000
_cell.length_b   1.000
_cell.length_c   1.000
_cell.angle_alpha   90.00
_cell.angle_beta   90.00
_cell.angle_gamma   90.00
#
_symmetry.space_group_name_H-M   'P 1'
#
loop_
_entity.id
_entity.type
_entity.pdbx_description
1 polymer ?
#
loop_
_entity_poly.entity_id
_entity_poly.type
_entity_poly.pdbx_seq_one_letter_code
_entity_poly.pdbx_strand_id
1 'polypeptide(L)'
;MKLVKAYGFTLIEILVSLLLMSVILFGFDAIEIYSLKQAKTAYFLGIAVNQMANMSERLIALQTHTELAEQVNRWNQENQSVLPNGFGVVMGHFPNYILSLYWGGKLQSCVKNQLGEPGCLREKIYVVYH
;
A
#
# COMPACT_ATOMS: atom_id res chain seq x y z
N MET A 1 -22.49 57.44 27.29
CA MET A 1 -22.02 56.57 26.20
C MET A 1 -20.52 56.36 26.42
N LYS A 2 -20.10 55.17 26.88
CA LYS A 2 -18.66 54.90 27.11
C LYS A 2 -18.00 54.66 25.75
N LEU A 3 -17.08 55.55 25.36
CA LEU A 3 -16.24 55.37 24.18
C LEU A 3 -15.24 54.24 24.47
N VAL A 4 -15.37 53.13 23.74
CA VAL A 4 -14.37 52.07 23.73
C VAL A 4 -13.16 52.61 22.96
N LYS A 5 -12.01 52.72 23.63
CA LYS A 5 -10.76 53.19 23.03
C LYS A 5 -10.21 52.07 22.14
N ALA A 6 -10.27 52.25 20.82
CA ALA A 6 -9.63 51.36 19.86
C ALA A 6 -8.12 51.65 19.85
N TYR A 7 -7.31 50.66 20.21
CA TYR A 7 -5.86 50.70 20.02
C TYR A 7 -5.56 50.22 18.59
N GLY A 8 -4.81 51.00 17.82
CA GLY A 8 -4.39 50.62 16.47
C GLY A 8 -3.31 49.55 16.49
N PHE A 9 -3.22 48.76 15.41
CA PHE A 9 -2.20 47.73 15.25
C PHE A 9 -0.81 48.34 15.08
N THR A 10 0.18 47.78 15.76
CA THR A 10 1.58 48.21 15.61
C THR A 10 2.23 47.50 14.41
N LEU A 11 3.18 48.15 13.72
CA LEU A 11 3.92 47.53 12.60
C LEU A 11 4.62 46.23 13.06
N ILE A 12 5.15 46.23 14.28
CA ILE A 12 5.83 45.07 14.86
C ILE A 12 4.87 43.89 15.10
N GLU A 13 3.63 44.16 15.49
CA GLU A 13 2.60 43.13 15.68
C GLU A 13 2.22 42.44 14.36
N ILE A 14 2.13 43.21 13.27
CA ILE A 14 1.90 42.66 11.93
C ILE A 14 3.09 41.82 11.46
N LEU A 15 4.32 42.31 11.68
CA LEU A 15 5.54 41.56 11.33
C LEU A 15 5.66 40.24 12.12
N VAL A 16 5.38 40.27 13.42
CA VAL A 16 5.38 39.07 14.26
C VAL A 16 4.26 38.11 13.83
N SER A 17 3.06 38.63 13.51
CA SER A 17 1.96 37.80 13.02
C SER A 17 2.30 37.13 11.68
N LEU A 18 2.90 37.85 10.74
CA LEU A 18 3.36 37.31 9.45
C LEU A 18 4.50 36.30 9.63
N LEU A 19 5.42 36.55 10.55
CA LEU A 19 6.50 35.61 10.90
C LEU A 19 5.90 34.29 11.41
N LEU A 20 4.98 34.37 12.39
CA LEU A 20 4.33 33.18 12.95
C LEU A 20 3.54 32.41 11.89
N MET A 21 2.81 33.12 11.03
CA MET A 21 2.07 32.51 9.91
C MET A 21 3.03 31.76 8.97
N SER A 22 4.17 32.36 8.60
CA SER A 22 5.14 31.73 7.70
C SER A 22 5.72 30.43 8.26
N VAL A 23 6.02 30.39 9.57
CA VAL A 23 6.55 29.19 10.24
C VAL A 23 5.51 28.06 10.26
N ILE A 24 4.23 28.40 10.48
CA ILE A 24 3.14 27.43 10.46
C ILE A 24 2.96 26.82 9.07
N LEU A 25 2.94 27.64 8.01
CA LEU A 25 2.81 27.15 6.63
C LEU A 25 3.97 26.24 6.22
N PHE A 26 5.21 26.57 6.61
CA PHE A 26 6.38 25.76 6.27
C PHE A 26 6.36 24.36 6.92
N GLY A 27 5.77 24.24 8.12
CA GLY A 27 5.58 22.96 8.79
C GLY A 27 4.50 22.08 8.16
N PHE A 28 3.55 22.66 7.42
CA PHE A 28 2.42 21.94 6.81
C PHE A 28 2.83 21.13 5.58
N ASP A 29 3.69 21.68 4.73
CA ASP A 29 4.14 21.03 3.49
C ASP A 29 4.80 19.66 3.75
N ALA A 30 5.55 19.53 4.85
CA ALA A 30 6.15 18.27 5.24
C ALA A 30 5.09 17.20 5.56
N ILE A 31 4.00 17.58 6.25
CA ILE A 31 2.93 16.66 6.68
C ILE A 31 2.17 16.12 5.46
N GLU A 32 1.92 16.97 4.47
CA GLU A 32 1.20 16.58 3.25
C GLU A 32 1.95 15.49 2.47
N ILE A 33 3.28 15.60 2.36
CA ILE A 33 4.14 14.58 1.71
C ILE A 33 4.08 13.24 2.44
N TYR A 34 4.13 13.25 3.78
CA TYR A 34 4.04 12.02 4.57
C TYR A 34 2.69 11.34 4.41
N SER A 35 1.60 12.12 4.42
CA SER A 35 0.24 11.62 4.21
C SER A 35 0.08 10.96 2.83
N LEU A 36 0.57 11.61 1.77
CA LEU A 36 0.52 11.05 0.41
C LEU A 36 1.32 9.74 0.28
N LYS A 37 2.51 9.69 0.89
CA LYS A 37 3.33 8.47 0.90
C LYS A 37 2.62 7.32 1.61
N GLN A 38 1.97 7.60 2.75
CA GLN A 38 1.23 6.60 3.50
C GLN A 38 -0.02 6.14 2.74
N ALA A 39 -0.76 7.07 2.12
CA ALA A 39 -1.91 6.76 1.30
C ALA A 39 -1.55 5.87 0.10
N LYS A 40 -0.45 6.18 -0.60
CA LYS A 40 0.10 5.35 -1.69
C LYS A 40 0.42 3.93 -1.20
N THR A 41 1.06 3.83 -0.04
CA THR A 41 1.43 2.54 0.56
C THR A 41 0.19 1.70 0.88
N ALA A 42 -0.81 2.30 1.53
CA ALA A 42 -2.08 1.63 1.85
C ALA A 42 -2.86 1.23 0.59
N TYR A 43 -2.83 2.06 -0.45
CA TYR A 43 -3.44 1.79 -1.75
C TYR A 43 -2.86 0.51 -2.38
N PHE A 44 -1.54 0.41 -2.52
CA PHE A 44 -0.92 -0.78 -3.10
C PHE A 44 -1.07 -2.03 -2.23
N LEU A 45 -1.06 -1.88 -0.90
CA LEU A 45 -1.38 -2.97 0.00
C LEU A 45 -2.79 -3.52 -0.26
N GLY A 46 -3.79 -2.64 -0.42
CA GLY A 46 -5.16 -3.04 -0.74
C GLY A 46 -5.25 -3.83 -2.05
N ILE A 47 -4.58 -3.36 -3.09
CA ILE A 47 -4.48 -4.09 -4.37
C ILE A 47 -3.81 -5.46 -4.16
N ALA A 48 -2.69 -5.51 -3.43
CA ALA A 48 -1.95 -6.75 -3.19
C ALA A 48 -2.80 -7.78 -2.43
N VAL A 49 -3.58 -7.36 -1.44
CA VAL A 49 -4.52 -8.24 -0.72
C VAL A 49 -5.59 -8.78 -1.66
N ASN A 50 -6.17 -7.93 -2.51
CA ASN A 50 -7.16 -8.37 -3.50
C ASN A 50 -6.56 -9.36 -4.50
N GLN A 51 -5.34 -9.11 -4.99
CA GLN A 51 -4.64 -10.04 -5.89
C GLN A 51 -4.34 -11.37 -5.22
N MET A 52 -4.01 -11.40 -3.92
CA MET A 52 -3.83 -12.66 -3.20
C MET A 52 -5.12 -13.43 -3.03
N ALA A 53 -6.20 -12.76 -2.61
CA ALA A 53 -7.51 -13.38 -2.45
C ALA A 53 -8.02 -13.95 -3.78
N ASN A 54 -7.84 -13.19 -4.88
CA ASN A 54 -8.24 -13.68 -6.19
C ASN A 54 -7.46 -14.95 -6.60
N MET A 55 -6.16 -15.03 -6.31
CA MET A 55 -5.38 -16.24 -6.60
C MET A 55 -5.72 -17.40 -5.66
N SER A 56 -6.04 -17.11 -4.38
CA SER A 56 -6.47 -18.16 -3.46
C SER A 56 -7.81 -18.79 -3.89
N GLU A 57 -8.75 -17.98 -4.35
CA GLU A 57 -10.02 -18.45 -4.92
C GLU A 57 -9.78 -19.29 -6.18
N ARG A 58 -8.91 -18.84 -7.10
CA ARG A 58 -8.51 -19.63 -8.28
C ARG A 58 -7.93 -20.98 -7.86
N LEU A 59 -7.04 -21.01 -6.85
CA LEU A 59 -6.44 -22.24 -6.34
C LEU A 59 -7.45 -23.22 -5.75
N ILE A 60 -8.47 -22.71 -5.05
CA ILE A 60 -9.53 -23.53 -4.46
C ILE A 60 -10.47 -24.08 -5.54
N ALA A 61 -10.76 -23.29 -6.57
CA ALA A 61 -11.62 -23.71 -7.68
C ALA A 61 -10.94 -24.69 -8.65
N LEU A 62 -9.61 -24.76 -8.67
CA LEU A 62 -8.86 -25.67 -9.52
C LEU A 62 -9.09 -27.14 -9.11
N GLN A 63 -9.78 -27.89 -9.96
CA GLN A 63 -10.02 -29.32 -9.77
C GLN A 63 -8.80 -30.19 -10.10
N THR A 64 -7.93 -29.73 -11.02
CA THR A 64 -6.73 -30.43 -11.48
C THR A 64 -5.51 -29.50 -11.58
N HIS A 65 -4.35 -29.95 -11.10
CA HIS A 65 -3.14 -29.12 -10.95
C HIS A 65 -2.42 -28.80 -12.26
N THR A 66 -2.78 -29.47 -13.36
CA THR A 66 -2.20 -29.25 -14.69
C THR A 66 -2.41 -27.82 -15.21
N GLU A 67 -3.44 -27.10 -14.72
CA GLU A 67 -3.73 -25.72 -15.12
C GLU A 67 -3.09 -24.66 -14.21
N LEU A 68 -2.43 -25.07 -13.12
CA LEU A 68 -1.87 -24.14 -12.12
C LEU A 68 -0.86 -23.17 -12.74
N ALA A 69 0.03 -23.67 -13.60
CA ALA A 69 1.05 -22.84 -14.24
C ALA A 69 0.41 -21.74 -15.13
N GLU A 70 -0.67 -22.06 -15.82
CA GLU A 70 -1.38 -21.09 -16.66
C GLU A 70 -2.08 -20.04 -15.81
N GLN A 71 -2.72 -20.45 -14.70
CA GLN A 71 -3.36 -19.52 -13.75
C GLN A 71 -2.33 -18.58 -13.10
N VAL A 72 -1.17 -19.09 -12.72
CA VAL A 72 -0.06 -18.27 -12.18
C VAL A 72 0.45 -17.28 -13.24
N ASN A 73 0.56 -17.69 -14.50
CA ASN A 73 0.99 -16.79 -15.58
C ASN A 73 -0.03 -15.67 -15.80
N ARG A 74 -1.33 -15.98 -15.85
CA ARG A 74 -2.40 -14.97 -15.95
C ARG A 74 -2.40 -14.03 -14.76
N TRP A 75 -2.31 -14.56 -13.55
CA TRP A 75 -2.22 -13.77 -12.33
C TRP A 75 -1.01 -12.82 -12.35
N ASN A 76 0.14 -13.27 -12.86
CA ASN A 76 1.33 -12.42 -12.99
C ASN A 76 1.19 -11.33 -14.06
N GLN A 77 0.47 -11.58 -15.15
CA GLN A 77 0.13 -10.53 -16.12
C GLN A 77 -0.76 -9.47 -15.47
N GLU A 78 -1.76 -9.89 -14.69
CA GLU A 78 -2.63 -8.98 -13.95
C GLU A 78 -1.83 -8.17 -12.92
N ASN A 79 -1.00 -8.84 -12.10
CA ASN A 79 -0.15 -8.20 -11.10
C ASN A 79 0.75 -7.12 -11.70
N GLN A 80 1.34 -7.36 -12.87
CA GLN A 80 2.20 -6.37 -13.54
C GLN A 80 1.43 -5.13 -14.01
N SER A 81 0.13 -5.24 -14.25
CA SER A 81 -0.70 -4.10 -14.68
C SER A 81 -1.20 -3.24 -13.51
N VAL A 82 -1.35 -3.81 -12.31
CA VAL A 82 -1.93 -3.12 -11.14
C VAL A 82 -0.93 -2.82 -10.02
N LEU A 83 0.21 -3.52 -9.97
CA LEU A 83 1.25 -3.32 -8.95
C LEU A 83 2.58 -2.93 -9.60
N PRO A 84 3.34 -2.00 -9.00
CA PRO A 84 4.66 -1.62 -9.49
C PRO A 84 5.61 -2.80 -9.37
N ASN A 85 6.13 -3.33 -10.49
CA ASN A 85 6.95 -4.54 -10.50
C ASN A 85 6.28 -5.73 -9.79
N GLY A 86 4.95 -5.85 -9.95
CA GLY A 86 4.16 -6.91 -9.34
C GLY A 86 4.56 -8.30 -9.83
N PHE A 87 4.90 -9.20 -8.92
CA PHE A 87 5.20 -10.59 -9.25
C PHE A 87 4.76 -11.53 -8.14
N GLY A 88 4.20 -12.65 -8.55
CA GLY A 88 3.59 -13.65 -7.68
C GLY A 88 4.15 -15.04 -7.93
N VAL A 89 4.29 -15.81 -6.86
CA VAL A 89 4.79 -17.19 -6.89
C VAL A 89 3.86 -18.06 -6.05
N VAL A 90 3.51 -19.21 -6.62
CA VAL A 90 2.85 -20.30 -5.89
C VAL A 90 3.85 -21.44 -5.75
N MET A 91 4.12 -21.85 -4.51
CA MET A 91 4.98 -22.98 -4.18
C MET A 91 4.18 -24.05 -3.43
N GLY A 92 4.67 -25.28 -3.42
CA GLY A 92 4.04 -26.40 -2.72
C GLY A 92 3.33 -27.37 -3.67
N HIS A 93 2.52 -28.24 -3.09
CA HIS A 93 1.79 -29.28 -3.80
C HIS A 93 0.43 -29.46 -3.13
N PHE A 94 -0.56 -29.90 -3.89
CA PHE A 94 -1.87 -30.18 -3.34
C PHE A 94 -1.80 -31.12 -2.12
N PRO A 95 -2.59 -30.86 -1.06
CA PRO A 95 -3.50 -29.71 -0.87
C PRO A 95 -2.85 -28.43 -0.31
N ASN A 96 -1.54 -28.44 -0.05
CA ASN A 96 -0.82 -27.38 0.65
C ASN A 96 -0.03 -26.47 -0.30
N TYR A 97 -0.50 -25.24 -0.46
CA TYR A 97 0.19 -24.21 -1.26
C TYR A 97 0.68 -23.06 -0.40
N ILE A 98 1.73 -22.41 -0.86
CA ILE A 98 2.26 -21.16 -0.32
C ILE A 98 2.18 -20.14 -1.43
N LEU A 99 1.31 -19.15 -1.24
CA LEU A 99 1.18 -18.01 -2.11
C LEU A 99 2.13 -16.91 -1.63
N SER A 100 2.83 -16.27 -2.55
CA SER A 100 3.68 -15.11 -2.26
C SER A 100 3.53 -14.07 -3.35
N LEU A 101 3.30 -12.82 -2.96
CA LEU A 101 3.16 -11.67 -3.86
C LEU A 101 4.15 -10.58 -3.46
N TYR A 102 4.79 -9.97 -4.46
CA TYR A 102 5.82 -8.96 -4.31
C TYR A 102 5.46 -7.72 -5.14
N TRP A 103 5.80 -6.52 -4.63
CA TRP A 103 5.71 -5.27 -5.38
C TRP A 103 6.75 -4.26 -4.91
N GLY A 104 7.03 -3.26 -5.75
CA GLY A 104 7.83 -2.08 -5.39
C GLY A 104 9.35 -2.24 -5.41
N GLY A 105 9.93 -3.40 -5.77
CA GLY A 105 11.40 -3.51 -5.90
C GLY A 105 12.01 -4.90 -5.67
N LYS A 106 13.33 -4.94 -5.42
CA LYS A 106 14.17 -6.16 -5.47
C LYS A 106 13.65 -7.29 -4.58
N LEU A 107 13.49 -8.46 -5.20
CA LEU A 107 13.14 -9.72 -4.56
C LEU A 107 14.25 -10.16 -3.60
N GLN A 108 13.93 -10.28 -2.31
CA GLN A 108 14.87 -10.79 -1.31
C GLN A 108 14.34 -11.94 -0.45
N SER A 109 13.17 -12.50 -0.79
CA SER A 109 12.41 -13.52 -0.01
C SER A 109 11.39 -12.90 0.94
N CYS A 110 10.11 -13.26 0.76
CA CYS A 110 9.06 -12.89 1.70
C CYS A 110 9.07 -13.87 2.88
N VAL A 111 9.92 -13.58 3.88
CA VAL A 111 9.94 -14.34 5.14
C VAL A 111 8.78 -13.92 6.04
N LYS A 112 8.46 -12.62 6.04
CA LYS A 112 7.37 -12.00 6.80
C LYS A 112 6.68 -10.95 5.93
N ASN A 113 5.38 -10.77 6.12
CA ASN A 113 4.61 -9.74 5.42
C ASN A 113 5.20 -8.35 5.66
N GLN A 114 5.45 -7.63 4.57
CA GLN A 114 5.96 -6.27 4.53
C GLN A 114 4.92 -5.38 3.84
N LEU A 115 4.37 -4.43 4.58
CA LEU A 115 3.25 -3.60 4.13
C LEU A 115 3.69 -2.32 3.39
N GLY A 116 5.00 -2.13 3.17
CA GLY A 116 5.61 -0.92 2.58
C GLY A 116 5.90 -1.01 1.07
N GLU A 117 6.71 -0.08 0.55
CA GLU A 117 7.34 -0.18 -0.77
C GLU A 117 8.88 -0.24 -0.59
N PRO A 118 9.57 -1.33 -1.00
CA PRO A 118 9.00 -2.57 -1.53
C PRO A 118 8.17 -3.33 -0.46
N GLY A 119 7.20 -4.10 -0.94
CA GLY A 119 6.28 -4.86 -0.09
C GLY A 119 6.15 -6.30 -0.54
N CYS A 120 5.73 -7.14 0.40
CA CYS A 120 5.47 -8.54 0.12
C CYS A 120 4.40 -9.10 1.04
N LEU A 121 3.61 -10.02 0.51
CA LEU A 121 2.65 -10.80 1.28
C LEU A 121 2.87 -12.29 1.02
N ARG A 122 2.69 -13.08 2.07
CA ARG A 122 2.80 -14.53 2.02
C ARG A 122 1.68 -15.17 2.81
N GLU A 123 1.06 -16.17 2.22
CA GLU A 123 -0.05 -16.90 2.81
C GLU A 123 0.10 -18.40 2.55
N LYS A 124 -0.30 -19.22 3.54
CA LYS A 124 -0.42 -20.67 3.37
C LYS A 124 -1.88 -20.99 3.07
N ILE A 125 -2.12 -21.70 1.98
CA ILE A 125 -3.45 -22.07 1.52
C ILE A 125 -3.56 -23.59 1.62
N TYR A 126 -4.65 -24.04 2.24
CA TYR A 126 -5.03 -25.44 2.28
C TYR A 126 -6.28 -25.63 1.44
N VAL A 127 -6.16 -26.36 0.33
CA VAL A 127 -7.28 -26.63 -0.58
C VAL A 127 -8.03 -27.86 -0.09
N VAL A 128 -9.32 -27.70 0.19
CA VAL A 128 -10.22 -28.79 0.59
C VAL A 128 -11.10 -29.16 -0.61
N TYR A 129 -11.23 -30.45 -0.92
CA TYR A 129 -12.25 -30.90 -1.87
C TYR A 129 -13.63 -30.68 -1.24
N HIS A 130 -14.48 -29.90 -1.91
CA HIS A 130 -15.91 -29.80 -1.65
C HIS A 130 -16.68 -30.80 -2.51
#